data_AF-A0A080ZA61-F1
#
_entry.id   AF-A0A080ZA61-F1
#
_cell.length_a   1.000
_cell.length_b   1.000
_cell.length_c   1.000
_cell.angle_alpha   90.00
_cell.angle_beta   90.00
_cell.angle_gamma   90.00
#
_symmetry.space_group_name_H-M   'P 1'
#
loop_
_entity.id
_entity.type
_entity.pdbx_description
1 polymer ?
#
loop_
_entity_poly.entity_id
_entity_poly.type
_entity_poly.pdbx_seq_one_letter_code
_entity_poly.pdbx_strand_id
1 'polypeptide(L)' 'MSDKHEYSPGEKQMIVNSYEFFKNQKEHGMFKGIRTRQLVSDCLRCAPNTVDSVVNEKNKNPTTDFE' A
#
# COMPACT_ATOMS: atom_id res chain seq x y z
N MET A 1 -22.10 3.51 12.86
CA MET A 1 -21.71 2.95 11.54
C MET A 1 -20.39 3.60 11.20
N SER A 2 -19.29 2.86 11.10
CA SER A 2 -18.02 3.46 10.70
C SER A 2 -18.13 3.75 9.21
N ASP A 3 -18.15 5.03 8.84
CA ASP A 3 -18.02 5.45 7.45
C ASP A 3 -16.79 4.76 6.85
N LYS A 4 -17.01 3.97 5.80
CA LYS A 4 -15.90 3.37 5.06
C LYS A 4 -15.15 4.53 4.43
N HIS A 5 -13.92 4.78 4.90
CA HIS A 5 -13.04 5.76 4.26
C HIS A 5 -12.85 5.37 2.80
N GLU A 6 -13.33 6.22 1.90
CA GLU A 6 -13.13 6.06 0.48
C GLU A 6 -11.80 6.71 0.11
N TYR A 7 -10.86 5.90 -0.37
CA TYR A 7 -9.52 6.35 -0.69
C TYR A 7 -9.54 7.05 -2.04
N SER A 8 -9.11 8.31 -2.05
CA SER A 8 -8.88 9.09 -3.26
C SER A 8 -7.79 8.45 -4.14
N PRO A 9 -7.75 8.79 -5.45
CA PRO A 9 -6.70 8.32 -6.35
C PRO A 9 -5.29 8.64 -5.82
N GLY A 10 -5.10 9.84 -5.26
CA GLY A 10 -3.83 10.26 -4.66
C GLY A 10 -3.43 9.43 -3.43
N GLU A 11 -4.37 9.07 -2.56
CA GLU A 11 -4.09 8.20 -1.41
C GLU A 11 -3.74 6.77 -1.87
N LYS A 12 -4.45 6.24 -2.87
CA LYS A 12 -4.12 4.94 -3.45
C LYS A 12 -2.72 4.94 -4.06
N GLN A 13 -2.36 6.00 -4.78
CA GLN A 13 -1.00 6.15 -5.32
C GLN A 13 0.05 6.23 -4.21
N MET A 14 -0.24 6.93 -3.10
CA MET A 14 0.66 6.99 -1.94
C MET A 14 0.87 5.61 -1.30
N ILE A 15 -0.18 4.78 -1.23
CA ILE A 15 -0.10 3.40 -0.75
C ILE A 15 0.83 2.57 -1.65
N VAL A 16 0.68 2.65 -2.98
CA VAL A 16 1.57 1.94 -3.93
C VAL A 16 3.02 2.39 -3.78
N ASN A 17 3.28 3.69 -3.79
CA ASN A 17 4.63 4.24 -3.68
C ASN A 17 5.30 3.81 -2.36
N SER A 18 4.54 3.81 -1.26
CA SER A 18 5.03 3.36 0.05
C SER A 18 5.32 1.86 0.05
N TYR A 19 4.47 1.06 -0.61
CA TYR A 19 4.68 -0.38 -0.75
C TYR A 19 5.98 -0.70 -1.51
N GLU A 20 6.21 -0.03 -2.64
CA GLU A 20 7.44 -0.17 -3.42
C GLU A 20 8.67 0.27 -2.63
N PHE A 21 8.58 1.40 -1.91
CA PHE A 21 9.64 1.86 -1.02
C PHE A 21 10.04 0.79 0.00
N PHE A 22 9.09 0.27 0.77
CA PHE A 22 9.38 -0.74 1.79
C PHE A 22 9.84 -2.07 1.18
N LYS A 23 9.34 -2.44 0.00
CA LYS A 23 9.83 -3.61 -0.74
C LYS A 23 11.32 -3.45 -1.05
N ASN A 24 11.73 -2.29 -1.60
CA ASN A 24 13.13 -2.01 -1.91
C ASN A 24 14.01 -1.99 -0.64
N GLN A 25 13.56 -1.37 0.45
CA GLN A 25 14.29 -1.38 1.72
C GLN A 25 14.53 -2.81 2.25
N LYS A 26 13.56 -3.72 2.06
CA LYS A 26 13.69 -5.12 2.45
C LYS A 26 14.69 -5.89 1.60
N GLU A 27 14.79 -5.57 0.31
CA GLU A 27 15.84 -6.14 -0.56
C GLU A 27 17.24 -5.74 -0.07
N HIS A 28 17.38 -4.59 0.58
CA HIS A 28 18.59 -4.16 1.28
C HIS A 28 18.75 -4.74 2.71
N GLY A 29 17.90 -5.69 3.11
CA GLY A 29 18.01 -6.39 4.38
C GLY A 29 17.35 -5.69 5.58
N MET A 30 16.60 -4.61 5.36
CA MET A 30 15.82 -3.93 6.41
C MET A 30 14.54 -4.70 6.74
N PHE A 31 13.92 -4.41 7.89
CA PHE A 31 12.58 -4.90 8.30
C PHE A 31 12.38 -6.43 8.16
N LYS A 32 13.40 -7.22 8.51
CA LYS A 32 13.35 -8.69 8.44
C LYS A 32 12.18 -9.24 9.26
N GLY A 33 11.45 -10.20 8.69
CA GLY A 33 10.31 -10.85 9.35
C GLY A 33 8.98 -10.09 9.30
N ILE A 34 8.97 -8.80 8.96
CA ILE A 34 7.74 -7.99 8.90
C ILE A 34 7.20 -7.98 7.46
N ARG A 35 5.88 -8.17 7.27
CA ARG A 35 5.27 -8.12 5.92
C ARG A 35 5.22 -6.67 5.42
N THR A 36 5.51 -6.44 4.13
CA THR A 36 5.51 -5.10 3.52
C THR A 36 4.19 -4.36 3.73
N ARG A 37 3.05 -5.06 3.57
CA ARG A 37 1.72 -4.47 3.84
C ARG A 37 1.53 -3.98 5.28
N GLN A 38 2.19 -4.61 6.25
CA GLN A 38 2.10 -4.20 7.66
C GLN A 38 2.90 -2.91 7.87
N LEU A 39 4.09 -2.80 7.25
CA LEU A 39 4.89 -1.57 7.29
C LEU A 39 4.12 -0.39 6.67
N VAL A 40 3.45 -0.61 5.54
CA VAL A 40 2.62 0.43 4.90
C VAL A 40 1.40 0.77 5.77
N SER A 41 0.73 -0.24 6.31
CA SER A 41 -0.42 -0.07 7.21
C SER A 41 -0.05 0.76 8.45
N ASP A 42 1.07 0.46 9.08
CA ASP A 42 1.55 1.18 10.26
C ASP A 42 2.01 2.61 9.89
N CYS A 43 2.65 2.78 8.73
CA CYS A 43 3.15 4.07 8.23
C CYS A 43 2.02 5.04 7.84
N LEU A 44 1.01 4.55 7.10
CA LEU A 44 -0.09 5.38 6.58
C LEU A 44 -1.35 5.31 7.45
N ARG A 45 -1.32 4.52 8.53
CA ARG A 45 -2.46 4.27 9.44
C ARG A 45 -3.71 3.78 8.71
N CYS A 46 -3.53 2.97 7.67
CA CYS A 46 -4.61 2.33 6.91
C CYS A 46 -4.72 0.84 7.27
N ALA A 47 -5.84 0.20 6.93
CA ALA A 47 -6.00 -1.23 7.17
C ALA A 47 -5.06 -2.05 6.26
N PRO A 48 -4.44 -3.14 6.74
CA PRO A 48 -3.59 -4.00 5.90
C PRO A 48 -4.32 -4.55 4.66
N ASN A 49 -5.62 -4.83 4.79
CA ASN A 49 -6.45 -5.29 3.68
C ASN A 49 -6.60 -4.23 2.59
N THR A 50 -6.65 -2.94 2.95
CA THR A 50 -6.68 -1.85 1.97
C THR A 50 -5.40 -1.83 1.14
N VAL A 51 -4.24 -2.02 1.80
CA VAL A 51 -2.95 -2.08 1.10
C VAL A 51 -2.95 -3.21 0.07
N ASP A 52 -3.36 -4.41 0.48
CA ASP A 52 -3.42 -5.56 -0.43
C ASP A 52 -4.39 -5.30 -1.60
N SER A 53 -5.57 -4.70 -1.35
CA SER A 53 -6.52 -4.35 -2.41
C SER A 53 -5.95 -3.37 -3.44
N VAL A 54 -5.38 -2.25 -2.99
CA VAL A 54 -4.84 -1.20 -3.87
C VAL A 54 -3.63 -1.70 -4.67
N VAL A 55 -2.72 -2.44 -4.03
CA VAL A 55 -1.55 -3.01 -4.72
C VAL A 55 -1.98 -4.06 -5.75
N ASN A 56 -2.99 -4.88 -5.44
CA ASN A 56 -3.53 -5.83 -6.42
C ASN A 56 -4.23 -5.15 -7.59
N GLU A 57 -4.93 -4.04 -7.36
CA GLU A 57 -5.52 -3.21 -8.41
C GLU A 57 -4.42 -2.67 -9.35
N LYS A 58 -3.36 -2.09 -8.80
CA LYS A 58 -2.19 -1.62 -9.58
C LYS A 58 -1.49 -2.75 -10.33
N ASN A 59 -1.33 -3.93 -9.73
CA ASN A 59 -0.69 -5.07 -10.41
C ASN A 59 -1.52 -5.59 -11.59
N LYS A 60 -2.86 -5.54 -11.50
CA LYS A 60 -3.76 -5.93 -12.60
C LYS A 60 -3.82 -4.89 -13.71
N ASN A 61 -3.70 -3.60 -13.36
CA ASN A 61 -3.65 -2.50 -14.31
C ASN A 61 -2.47 -1.55 -13.99
N PRO A 62 -1.25 -1.86 -14.48
CA PRO A 62 -0.05 -1.08 -14.15
C PRO A 62 -0.14 0.40 -14.53
N THR A 63 -0.95 0.74 -15.53
CA THR A 63 -1.15 2.12 -16.00
C THR A 63 -2.33 2.83 -15.32
N THR A 64 -2.99 2.22 -14.33
CA THR A 64 -4.04 2.90 -13.58
C THR A 64 -3.48 4.10 -12.81
N ASP A 65 -4.22 5.19 -12.88
CA ASP A 65 -4.13 6.40 -12.06
C ASP A 65 -5.16 6.40 -10.91
N PHE A 66 -5.95 5.33 -10.81
CA PHE A 66 -7.03 5.12 -9.85
C PHE A 66 -8.22 6.09 -9.97
N GLU A 67 -8.43 6.70 -11.14
CA GLU A 67 -9.63 7.47 -11.50
C GLU A 67 -10.88 6.60 -11.71
#